data_AF-A0A1H6Y8V6-F1
#
_entry.id   AF-A0A1H6Y8V6-F1
#
_cell.length_a   1.000
_cell.length_b   1.000
_cell.length_c   1.000
_cell.angle_alpha   90.00
_cell.angle_beta   90.00
_cell.angle_gamma   90.00
#
_symmetry.space_group_name_H-M   'P 1'
#
loop_
_entity.id
_entity.type
_entity.pdbx_description
1 polymer ?
#
loop_
_entity_poly.entity_id
_entity_poly.type
_entity_poly.pdbx_seq_one_letter_code
_entity_poly.pdbx_strand_id
1 'polypeptide(L)'
;MKRVNQFMAAIAICITVLVGCQDTDHPVVPDIVQPTPCDGTSPSNGWLLKQINGWSKEAVNILSNEESAKMAILVSIFSENKSENQSFGPNGEYTAQLISTFKDLRQFWDIKSDNILLVAAHGSMLQDREKVLTAYKAEYGYSDEKANYYADSLATLFKTYPEYLNGSHPFFTFNGYAHQEKEYAGVGRIQDKIVFGDALLQAFDTLGYGDIAPQAILAHEFAHHIQYDLGIKDYAIPLTPAGNRRTELMADAYAAYFLSHAQGAAMEWKSIEKAAEVFSSLGDCLFDSELHHGTPTQRKVATEWAYKVASDMQQRGHILPSREFAKLFDAELPSIVKN
;
A
#
# COMPACT_ATOMS: atom_id res chain seq x y z
N MET A 1 -19.51 -23.02 -15.24
CA MET A 1 -19.16 -21.72 -15.87
C MET A 1 -19.75 -20.54 -15.08
N LYS A 2 -21.05 -20.19 -15.15
CA LYS A 2 -21.62 -18.97 -14.52
C LYS A 2 -21.46 -18.76 -12.99
N ARG A 3 -20.90 -19.71 -12.22
CA ARG A 3 -20.67 -19.59 -10.76
C ARG A 3 -19.22 -19.37 -10.32
N VAL A 4 -18.26 -19.28 -11.25
CA VAL A 4 -16.85 -18.98 -10.89
C VAL A 4 -16.67 -17.47 -10.62
N ASN A 5 -17.38 -16.61 -11.35
CA ASN A 5 -17.26 -15.15 -11.25
C ASN A 5 -17.63 -14.59 -9.86
N GLN A 6 -18.50 -15.26 -9.10
CA GLN A 6 -18.83 -14.85 -7.72
C GLN A 6 -17.71 -15.17 -6.72
N PHE A 7 -16.80 -16.09 -7.05
CA PHE A 7 -15.59 -16.37 -6.26
C PHE A 7 -14.46 -15.36 -6.59
N MET A 8 -14.37 -14.91 -7.85
CA MET A 8 -13.35 -13.91 -8.25
C MET A 8 -13.52 -12.57 -7.51
N ALA A 9 -14.76 -12.15 -7.24
CA ALA A 9 -15.03 -10.95 -6.43
C ALA A 9 -14.52 -11.07 -4.99
N ALA A 10 -14.41 -12.29 -4.44
CA ALA A 10 -13.92 -12.53 -3.10
C ALA A 10 -12.38 -12.59 -2.99
N ILE A 11 -11.65 -12.64 -4.11
CA ILE A 11 -10.17 -12.62 -4.12
C ILE A 11 -9.64 -11.17 -4.25
N ALA A 12 -10.52 -10.20 -4.49
CA ALA A 12 -10.26 -8.77 -4.28
C ALA A 12 -10.53 -8.31 -2.82
N ILE A 13 -10.78 -9.25 -1.89
CA ILE A 13 -10.99 -8.96 -0.47
C ILE A 13 -9.64 -9.13 0.26
N CYS A 14 -9.15 -8.04 0.82
CA CYS A 14 -7.90 -7.97 1.60
C CYS A 14 -8.05 -6.93 2.74
N ILE A 15 -9.24 -6.79 3.32
CA ILE A 15 -9.81 -5.53 3.82
C ILE A 15 -10.69 -5.72 5.09
N THR A 16 -10.10 -5.64 6.28
CA THR A 16 -10.39 -4.78 7.47
C THR A 16 -9.54 -5.33 8.67
N VAL A 17 -9.70 -5.05 9.98
CA VAL A 17 -10.51 -4.09 10.80
C VAL A 17 -9.71 -3.71 12.07
N LEU A 18 -9.85 -2.49 12.60
CA LEU A 18 -10.30 -2.28 13.99
C LEU A 18 -10.82 -0.85 14.23
N VAL A 19 -11.84 -0.71 15.08
CA VAL A 19 -12.59 0.53 15.32
C VAL A 19 -12.30 1.10 16.71
N GLY A 20 -12.13 2.42 16.80
CA GLY A 20 -12.21 3.18 18.06
C GLY A 20 -13.09 4.42 17.88
N CYS A 21 -14.22 4.49 18.59
CA CYS A 21 -15.19 5.57 18.40
C CYS A 21 -14.78 6.87 19.11
N GLN A 22 -14.68 7.98 18.38
CA GLN A 22 -14.89 9.33 18.91
C GLN A 22 -15.42 10.26 17.82
N ASP A 23 -16.48 11.02 18.12
CA ASP A 23 -17.03 12.00 17.18
C ASP A 23 -16.05 13.16 16.97
N THR A 24 -15.75 13.46 15.71
CA THR A 24 -15.09 14.69 15.27
C THR A 24 -15.82 15.25 14.05
N ASP A 25 -16.15 16.55 14.07
CA ASP A 25 -16.92 17.23 13.02
C ASP A 25 -16.09 17.42 11.72
N HIS A 26 -15.88 16.33 11.00
CA HIS A 26 -15.44 16.35 9.61
C HIS A 26 -16.66 16.45 8.68
N PRO A 27 -16.71 17.40 7.73
CA PRO A 27 -17.87 17.57 6.86
C PRO A 27 -17.99 16.40 5.88
N VAL A 28 -18.87 15.44 6.20
CA VAL A 28 -19.22 14.31 5.34
C VAL A 28 -19.94 14.83 4.09
N VAL A 29 -19.18 15.05 3.03
CA VAL A 29 -19.73 15.32 1.69
C VAL A 29 -20.34 14.00 1.18
N PRO A 30 -21.66 13.95 0.89
CA PRO A 30 -22.28 12.71 0.41
C PRO A 30 -21.70 12.32 -0.95
N ASP A 31 -21.33 11.05 -1.10
CA ASP A 31 -20.57 10.58 -2.26
C ASP A 31 -21.47 10.40 -3.49
N ILE A 32 -21.64 11.47 -4.27
CA ILE A 32 -22.34 11.45 -5.57
C ILE A 32 -21.31 11.43 -6.71
N VAL A 33 -20.27 10.59 -6.58
CA VAL A 33 -19.41 10.22 -7.71
C VAL A 33 -20.17 9.23 -8.60
N GLN A 34 -20.41 9.63 -9.86
CA GLN A 34 -20.84 8.68 -10.89
C GLN A 34 -19.70 7.67 -11.11
N PRO A 35 -19.96 6.35 -11.10
CA PRO A 35 -18.94 5.36 -11.39
C PRO A 35 -18.25 5.62 -12.72
N THR A 36 -16.96 5.97 -12.67
CA THR A 36 -16.11 6.03 -13.87
C THR A 36 -15.92 4.61 -14.42
N PRO A 37 -15.68 4.44 -15.73
CA PRO A 37 -15.58 3.11 -16.34
C PRO A 37 -14.53 2.24 -15.64
N CYS A 38 -14.99 1.16 -15.02
CA CYS A 38 -14.18 0.27 -14.21
C CYS A 38 -14.67 -1.16 -14.42
N ASP A 39 -13.99 -1.92 -15.29
CA ASP A 39 -14.37 -3.29 -15.65
C ASP A 39 -13.17 -4.25 -15.67
N GLY A 40 -13.46 -5.52 -15.34
CA GLY A 40 -12.46 -6.59 -15.32
C GLY A 40 -11.62 -6.67 -14.05
N THR A 41 -10.43 -7.22 -14.18
CA THR A 41 -9.43 -7.37 -13.11
C THR A 41 -8.21 -6.55 -13.48
N SER A 42 -7.72 -5.71 -12.56
CA SER A 42 -6.54 -4.88 -12.83
C SER A 42 -5.30 -5.73 -13.13
N PRO A 43 -4.30 -5.24 -13.90
CA PRO A 43 -3.14 -6.03 -14.31
C PRO A 43 -2.36 -6.68 -13.15
N SER A 44 -2.26 -5.99 -12.01
CA SER A 44 -1.57 -6.45 -10.81
C SER A 44 -2.32 -7.61 -10.12
N ASN A 45 -3.63 -7.46 -9.90
CA ASN A 45 -4.51 -8.54 -9.44
C ASN A 45 -4.55 -9.71 -10.44
N GLY A 46 -4.49 -9.41 -11.74
CA GLY A 46 -4.39 -10.40 -12.82
C GLY A 46 -3.04 -11.12 -12.89
N TRP A 47 -1.99 -10.60 -12.22
CA TRP A 47 -0.75 -11.32 -11.94
C TRP A 47 -0.89 -12.20 -10.68
N LEU A 48 -1.48 -11.66 -9.60
CA LEU A 48 -1.70 -12.41 -8.34
C LEU A 48 -2.58 -13.65 -8.55
N LEU A 49 -3.69 -13.51 -9.27
CA LEU A 49 -4.60 -14.61 -9.63
C LEU A 49 -3.91 -15.73 -10.44
N LYS A 50 -2.80 -15.45 -11.14
CA LYS A 50 -2.01 -16.48 -11.83
C LYS A 50 -1.11 -17.24 -10.87
N GLN A 51 -0.64 -16.63 -9.78
CA GLN A 51 0.23 -17.30 -8.79
C GLN A 51 -0.53 -18.36 -7.99
N ILE A 52 -1.82 -18.10 -7.69
CA ILE A 52 -2.71 -19.05 -7.00
C ILE A 52 -3.44 -20.02 -7.95
N ASN A 53 -3.12 -19.99 -9.25
CA ASN A 53 -3.77 -20.87 -10.23
C ASN A 53 -3.31 -22.33 -10.04
N GLY A 54 -4.27 -23.24 -9.87
CA GLY A 54 -4.00 -24.66 -9.58
C GLY A 54 -3.90 -24.99 -8.09
N TRP A 55 -4.04 -24.01 -7.19
CA TRP A 55 -4.24 -24.25 -5.76
C TRP A 55 -5.51 -25.07 -5.48
N SER A 56 -5.49 -25.86 -4.41
CA SER A 56 -6.71 -26.50 -3.89
C SER A 56 -7.74 -25.44 -3.46
N LYS A 57 -9.03 -25.77 -3.52
CA LYS A 57 -10.09 -24.84 -3.09
C LYS A 57 -10.02 -24.58 -1.60
N GLU A 58 -9.63 -25.61 -0.87
CA GLU A 58 -9.41 -25.64 0.56
C GLU A 58 -8.31 -24.64 0.93
N ALA A 59 -7.19 -24.61 0.19
CA ALA A 59 -6.16 -23.59 0.32
C ALA A 59 -6.68 -22.17 0.04
N VAL A 60 -7.33 -21.94 -1.11
CA VAL A 60 -7.89 -20.64 -1.47
C VAL A 60 -8.89 -20.12 -0.43
N ASN A 61 -9.79 -20.98 0.06
CA ASN A 61 -10.78 -20.64 1.09
C ASN A 61 -10.12 -20.25 2.42
N ILE A 62 -9.05 -20.94 2.81
CA ILE A 62 -8.33 -20.65 4.06
C ILE A 62 -7.62 -19.29 3.99
N LEU A 63 -7.03 -18.94 2.84
CA LEU A 63 -6.35 -17.64 2.67
C LEU A 63 -7.25 -16.49 2.27
N SER A 64 -8.52 -16.74 1.92
CA SER A 64 -9.57 -15.69 1.96
C SER A 64 -9.94 -15.24 3.38
N ASN A 65 -9.32 -15.82 4.43
CA ASN A 65 -9.32 -15.24 5.76
C ASN A 65 -8.09 -14.32 5.93
N GLU A 66 -8.34 -13.03 6.03
CA GLU A 66 -7.39 -11.96 5.70
C GLU A 66 -6.14 -11.86 6.57
N GLU A 67 -6.23 -12.29 7.85
CA GLU A 67 -5.13 -12.24 8.81
C GLU A 67 -3.86 -12.88 8.25
N SER A 68 -4.01 -13.96 7.48
CA SER A 68 -2.89 -14.73 6.93
C SER A 68 -2.22 -14.04 5.73
N ALA A 69 -2.99 -13.33 4.90
CA ALA A 69 -2.47 -12.63 3.72
C ALA A 69 -1.57 -11.44 4.12
N LYS A 70 -1.96 -10.72 5.17
CA LYS A 70 -1.24 -9.54 5.68
C LYS A 70 -0.05 -9.89 6.58
N MET A 71 0.09 -11.14 7.02
CA MET A 71 0.96 -11.51 8.13
C MET A 71 2.45 -11.19 7.90
N ALA A 72 2.97 -11.23 6.67
CA ALA A 72 4.38 -10.90 6.42
C ALA A 72 4.65 -9.39 6.59
N ILE A 73 3.69 -8.55 6.20
CA ILE A 73 3.72 -7.10 6.42
C ILE A 73 3.67 -6.83 7.93
N LEU A 74 2.71 -7.42 8.65
CA LEU A 74 2.59 -7.27 10.11
C LEU A 74 3.86 -7.74 10.84
N VAL A 75 4.41 -8.90 10.47
CA VAL A 75 5.68 -9.39 11.02
C VAL A 75 6.83 -8.40 10.79
N SER A 76 6.93 -7.79 9.61
CA SER A 76 7.91 -6.72 9.37
C SER A 76 7.67 -5.51 10.27
N ILE A 77 6.42 -5.01 10.35
CA ILE A 77 6.02 -3.89 11.23
C ILE A 77 6.45 -4.14 12.69
N PHE A 78 6.24 -5.34 13.24
CA PHE A 78 6.50 -5.60 14.66
C PHE A 78 7.90 -6.17 14.98
N SER A 79 8.75 -6.44 13.97
CA SER A 79 10.10 -6.99 14.21
C SER A 79 11.26 -6.24 13.55
N GLU A 80 11.05 -5.56 12.42
CA GLU A 80 12.11 -4.83 11.71
C GLU A 80 12.18 -3.38 12.20
N ASN A 81 13.18 -3.08 13.02
CA ASN A 81 13.28 -1.81 13.77
C ASN A 81 14.40 -0.88 13.27
N LYS A 82 14.87 -1.07 12.03
CA LYS A 82 15.92 -0.26 11.39
C LYS A 82 15.92 -0.45 9.87
N SER A 83 16.43 0.54 9.14
CA SER A 83 16.53 0.51 7.67
C SER A 83 17.83 -0.15 7.16
N GLU A 84 18.85 -0.30 8.02
CA GLU A 84 20.15 -0.87 7.63
C GLU A 84 20.08 -2.39 7.40
N ASN A 85 20.73 -2.83 6.32
CA ASN A 85 20.81 -4.23 5.87
C ASN A 85 19.46 -4.85 5.43
N GLN A 86 18.44 -4.03 5.18
CA GLN A 86 17.22 -4.45 4.50
C GLN A 86 17.50 -4.73 3.01
N SER A 87 16.84 -5.74 2.45
CA SER A 87 16.93 -6.13 1.04
C SER A 87 15.54 -6.21 0.43
N PHE A 88 15.35 -5.72 -0.80
CA PHE A 88 14.02 -5.56 -1.39
C PHE A 88 13.88 -6.32 -2.71
N GLY A 89 12.85 -7.18 -2.78
CA GLY A 89 12.65 -8.14 -3.86
C GLY A 89 13.26 -9.52 -3.52
N PRO A 90 12.81 -10.60 -4.19
CA PRO A 90 13.21 -11.97 -3.86
C PRO A 90 14.72 -12.25 -3.83
N ASN A 91 15.53 -11.41 -4.49
CA ASN A 91 16.99 -11.49 -4.53
C ASN A 91 17.67 -10.17 -4.10
N GLY A 92 16.90 -9.22 -3.54
CA GLY A 92 17.36 -7.87 -3.20
C GLY A 92 17.56 -6.94 -4.40
N GLU A 93 17.03 -7.28 -5.59
CA GLU A 93 17.30 -6.59 -6.84
C GLU A 93 16.85 -5.11 -6.89
N TYR A 94 15.84 -4.71 -6.12
CA TYR A 94 15.33 -3.33 -6.08
C TYR A 94 15.99 -2.46 -4.98
N THR A 95 16.84 -3.07 -4.14
CA THR A 95 17.40 -2.45 -2.91
C THR A 95 18.10 -1.12 -3.17
N ALA A 96 18.92 -1.03 -4.22
CA ALA A 96 19.66 0.20 -4.53
C ALA A 96 18.74 1.35 -4.97
N GLN A 97 17.70 1.06 -5.76
CA GLN A 97 16.74 2.07 -6.23
C GLN A 97 15.88 2.60 -5.08
N LEU A 98 15.39 1.71 -4.22
CA LEU A 98 14.55 2.06 -3.06
C LEU A 98 15.35 2.87 -2.02
N ILE A 99 16.59 2.47 -1.70
CA ILE A 99 17.46 3.22 -0.77
C ILE A 99 17.78 4.62 -1.31
N SER A 100 18.07 4.78 -2.61
CA SER A 100 18.29 6.12 -3.20
C SER A 100 17.02 6.95 -3.15
N THR A 101 15.90 6.40 -3.65
CA THR A 101 14.60 7.08 -3.66
C THR A 101 14.19 7.55 -2.26
N PHE A 102 14.39 6.73 -1.24
CA PHE A 102 14.03 7.05 0.14
C PHE A 102 14.96 8.08 0.80
N LYS A 103 16.22 8.17 0.37
CA LYS A 103 17.10 9.28 0.72
C LYS A 103 16.56 10.60 0.15
N ASP A 104 16.11 10.57 -1.10
CA ASP A 104 15.74 11.78 -1.84
C ASP A 104 14.34 12.28 -1.42
N LEU A 105 13.37 11.38 -1.19
CA LEU A 105 12.04 11.71 -0.62
C LEU A 105 12.12 12.45 0.72
N ARG A 106 12.99 11.98 1.63
CA ARG A 106 13.23 12.61 2.95
C ARG A 106 13.88 13.99 2.89
N GLN A 107 14.33 14.43 1.71
CA GLN A 107 14.91 15.76 1.49
C GLN A 107 14.01 16.66 0.63
N PHE A 108 12.95 16.11 0.04
CA PHE A 108 12.06 16.81 -0.88
C PHE A 108 10.87 17.47 -0.18
N TRP A 109 10.17 16.73 0.69
CA TRP A 109 8.96 17.23 1.35
C TRP A 109 9.26 17.91 2.70
N ASP A 110 8.49 18.93 3.03
CA ASP A 110 8.63 19.79 4.22
C ASP A 110 8.02 19.17 5.50
N ILE A 111 8.04 17.84 5.61
CA ILE A 111 7.55 17.07 6.76
C ILE A 111 8.69 16.55 7.64
N LYS A 112 8.40 16.18 8.88
CA LYS A 112 9.36 15.41 9.66
C LYS A 112 9.44 13.98 9.11
N SER A 113 10.65 13.55 8.71
CA SER A 113 10.85 12.25 8.06
C SER A 113 12.14 11.52 8.45
N ASP A 114 12.89 12.04 9.42
CA ASP A 114 14.11 11.41 9.96
C ASP A 114 13.83 10.12 10.74
N ASN A 115 12.62 9.98 11.29
CA ASN A 115 12.16 8.82 12.06
C ASN A 115 11.38 7.76 11.25
N ILE A 116 11.19 7.96 9.94
CA ILE A 116 10.56 6.96 9.07
C ILE A 116 11.60 5.87 8.76
N LEU A 117 11.23 4.61 8.98
CA LEU A 117 12.02 3.44 8.59
C LEU A 117 11.55 2.88 7.25
N LEU A 118 12.46 2.31 6.47
CA LEU A 118 12.14 1.57 5.24
C LEU A 118 12.57 0.12 5.42
N VAL A 119 11.62 -0.81 5.43
CA VAL A 119 11.84 -2.22 5.80
C VAL A 119 11.19 -3.20 4.81
N ALA A 120 11.77 -4.37 4.65
CA ALA A 120 11.27 -5.40 3.75
C ALA A 120 10.34 -6.39 4.48
N ALA A 121 9.43 -7.01 3.73
CA ALA A 121 8.58 -8.10 4.19
C ALA A 121 8.80 -9.34 3.31
N HIS A 122 9.58 -10.29 3.83
CA HIS A 122 9.91 -11.53 3.15
C HIS A 122 8.98 -12.66 3.59
N GLY A 123 8.53 -13.52 2.66
CA GLY A 123 7.65 -14.64 2.98
C GLY A 123 8.28 -15.67 3.92
N SER A 124 9.62 -15.74 3.93
CA SER A 124 10.41 -16.52 4.89
C SER A 124 10.23 -16.08 6.35
N MET A 125 9.86 -14.82 6.60
CA MET A 125 9.59 -14.32 7.96
C MET A 125 8.40 -15.05 8.61
N LEU A 126 7.50 -15.64 7.82
CA LEU A 126 6.36 -16.42 8.32
C LEU A 126 6.75 -17.79 8.90
N GLN A 127 8.01 -18.21 8.76
CA GLN A 127 8.55 -19.37 9.47
C GLN A 127 9.09 -19.03 10.87
N ASP A 128 9.24 -17.74 11.20
CA ASP A 128 9.62 -17.29 12.53
C ASP A 128 8.39 -17.21 13.44
N ARG A 129 8.21 -18.25 14.27
CA ARG A 129 7.07 -18.38 15.18
C ARG A 129 7.04 -17.26 16.24
N GLU A 130 8.18 -16.74 16.67
CA GLU A 130 8.21 -15.69 17.70
C GLU A 130 7.80 -14.35 17.12
N LYS A 131 8.25 -14.04 15.90
CA LYS A 131 7.78 -12.87 15.13
C LYS A 131 6.28 -12.95 14.81
N VAL A 132 5.79 -14.09 14.31
CA VAL A 132 4.35 -14.30 14.01
C VAL A 132 3.48 -14.17 15.27
N LEU A 133 3.91 -14.76 16.40
CA LEU A 133 3.21 -14.63 17.68
C LEU A 133 3.20 -13.16 18.16
N THR A 134 4.30 -12.43 18.00
CA THR A 134 4.39 -11.00 18.32
C THR A 134 3.40 -10.18 17.48
N ALA A 135 3.32 -10.44 16.18
CA ALA A 135 2.37 -9.77 15.29
C ALA A 135 0.90 -10.03 15.68
N TYR A 136 0.54 -11.27 16.00
CA TYR A 136 -0.81 -11.62 16.48
C TYR A 136 -1.19 -10.92 17.79
N LYS A 137 -0.25 -10.78 18.73
CA LYS A 137 -0.47 -10.06 19.99
C LYS A 137 -0.60 -8.55 19.77
N ALA A 138 0.25 -7.99 18.90
CA ALA A 138 0.30 -6.55 18.65
C ALA A 138 -0.97 -6.05 17.96
N GLU A 139 -1.25 -6.53 16.75
CA GLU A 139 -2.29 -5.94 15.90
C GLU A 139 -3.70 -6.29 16.39
N TYR A 140 -3.93 -7.53 16.82
CA TYR A 140 -5.25 -8.02 17.18
C TYR A 140 -5.51 -8.11 18.69
N GLY A 141 -4.54 -7.72 19.53
CA GLY A 141 -4.66 -7.77 20.99
C GLY A 141 -4.84 -9.19 21.56
N TYR A 142 -4.37 -10.23 20.86
CA TYR A 142 -4.61 -11.62 21.24
C TYR A 142 -3.88 -11.99 22.54
N SER A 143 -4.55 -12.78 23.40
CA SER A 143 -3.93 -13.39 24.58
C SER A 143 -2.82 -14.36 24.17
N ASP A 144 -1.88 -14.66 25.05
CA ASP A 144 -0.79 -15.62 24.75
C ASP A 144 -1.34 -16.97 24.26
N GLU A 145 -2.40 -17.50 24.87
CA GLU A 145 -3.05 -18.73 24.43
C GLU A 145 -3.57 -18.62 22.98
N LYS A 146 -4.30 -17.55 22.65
CA LYS A 146 -4.84 -17.34 21.31
C LYS A 146 -3.71 -17.10 20.29
N ALA A 147 -2.74 -16.27 20.61
CA ALA A 147 -1.61 -15.98 19.71
C ALA A 147 -0.75 -17.22 19.43
N ASN A 148 -0.51 -18.08 20.43
CA ASN A 148 0.13 -19.38 20.21
C ASN A 148 -0.72 -20.28 19.30
N TYR A 149 -2.03 -20.40 19.55
CA TYR A 149 -2.93 -21.21 18.72
C TYR A 149 -2.92 -20.78 17.24
N TYR A 150 -2.97 -19.48 16.95
CA TYR A 150 -2.96 -18.99 15.56
C TYR A 150 -1.58 -19.12 14.91
N ALA A 151 -0.48 -18.89 15.64
CA ALA A 151 0.88 -19.12 15.13
C ALA A 151 1.14 -20.61 14.80
N ASP A 152 0.71 -21.53 15.67
CA ASP A 152 0.82 -22.98 15.43
C ASP A 152 -0.14 -23.46 14.33
N SER A 153 -1.31 -22.83 14.19
CA SER A 153 -2.22 -23.06 13.07
C SER A 153 -1.58 -22.65 11.74
N LEU A 154 -1.00 -21.45 11.65
CA LEU A 154 -0.31 -20.98 10.44
C LEU A 154 0.90 -21.86 10.09
N ALA A 155 1.71 -22.24 11.07
CA ALA A 155 2.82 -23.19 10.90
C ALA A 155 2.38 -24.62 10.54
N THR A 156 1.13 -24.99 10.84
CA THR A 156 0.51 -26.25 10.39
C THR A 156 0.02 -26.12 8.95
N LEU A 157 -0.68 -25.03 8.61
CA LEU A 157 -1.16 -24.74 7.26
C LEU A 157 -0.05 -24.80 6.21
N PHE A 158 1.12 -24.20 6.49
CA PHE A 158 2.29 -24.28 5.62
C PHE A 158 2.80 -25.70 5.35
N LYS A 159 2.61 -26.63 6.31
CA LYS A 159 2.99 -28.05 6.16
C LYS A 159 1.88 -28.87 5.49
N THR A 160 0.62 -28.43 5.61
CA THR A 160 -0.55 -29.09 5.00
C THR A 160 -0.72 -28.75 3.52
N TYR A 161 -0.40 -27.51 3.12
CA TYR A 161 -0.60 -26.99 1.76
C TYR A 161 0.75 -26.62 1.13
N PRO A 162 1.38 -27.54 0.37
CA PRO A 162 2.63 -27.25 -0.34
C PRO A 162 2.53 -26.05 -1.28
N GLU A 163 1.33 -25.71 -1.74
CA GLU A 163 1.04 -24.54 -2.56
C GLU A 163 1.50 -23.21 -1.93
N TYR A 164 1.56 -23.14 -0.59
CA TYR A 164 1.99 -21.95 0.16
C TYR A 164 3.51 -21.76 0.21
N LEU A 165 4.30 -22.71 -0.29
CA LEU A 165 5.78 -22.66 -0.34
C LEU A 165 6.42 -22.30 1.01
N ASN A 166 5.87 -22.82 2.12
CA ASN A 166 6.25 -22.46 3.49
C ASN A 166 6.26 -20.93 3.77
N GLY A 167 5.19 -20.24 3.36
CA GLY A 167 5.06 -18.78 3.49
C GLY A 167 5.79 -17.99 2.41
N SER A 168 6.68 -18.62 1.63
CA SER A 168 7.44 -17.98 0.55
C SER A 168 6.64 -17.83 -0.76
N HIS A 169 5.34 -18.16 -0.78
CA HIS A 169 4.52 -17.95 -1.98
C HIS A 169 4.20 -16.45 -2.16
N PRO A 170 4.26 -15.90 -3.39
CA PRO A 170 4.04 -14.48 -3.66
C PRO A 170 2.77 -13.86 -3.05
N PHE A 171 1.72 -14.63 -2.82
CA PHE A 171 0.48 -14.17 -2.20
C PHE A 171 0.70 -13.49 -0.83
N PHE A 172 1.68 -13.94 -0.05
CA PHE A 172 1.95 -13.41 1.30
C PHE A 172 2.72 -12.08 1.34
N THR A 173 3.31 -11.65 0.22
CA THR A 173 4.14 -10.44 0.13
C THR A 173 3.74 -9.52 -1.03
N PHE A 174 2.53 -9.69 -1.56
CA PHE A 174 1.97 -8.81 -2.59
C PHE A 174 1.29 -7.60 -1.92
N ASN A 175 2.06 -6.78 -1.20
CA ASN A 175 1.56 -5.52 -0.64
C ASN A 175 2.67 -4.50 -0.36
N GLY A 176 2.29 -3.22 -0.32
CA GLY A 176 3.04 -2.10 0.26
C GLY A 176 2.27 -1.56 1.46
N TYR A 177 2.94 -0.94 2.44
CA TYR A 177 2.24 -0.31 3.56
C TYR A 177 3.03 0.77 4.30
N ALA A 178 2.44 1.95 4.41
CA ALA A 178 2.82 3.00 5.34
C ALA A 178 2.16 2.79 6.72
N HIS A 179 2.97 2.43 7.72
CA HIS A 179 2.58 2.33 9.12
C HIS A 179 2.88 3.65 9.84
N GLN A 180 1.85 4.36 10.31
CA GLN A 180 1.98 5.53 11.20
C GLN A 180 2.43 5.12 12.62
N GLU A 181 3.30 5.91 13.23
CA GLU A 181 3.78 5.71 14.61
C GLU A 181 2.62 5.51 15.62
N LYS A 182 2.70 4.45 16.43
CA LYS A 182 1.62 4.03 17.32
C LYS A 182 2.11 3.24 18.52
N GLU A 183 1.46 3.42 19.67
CA GLU A 183 1.67 2.63 20.88
C GLU A 183 0.81 1.36 20.83
N TYR A 184 1.45 0.19 20.93
CA TYR A 184 0.80 -1.13 20.90
C TYR A 184 0.81 -1.82 22.26
N ALA A 185 -0.33 -2.35 22.69
CA ALA A 185 -0.46 -2.98 24.01
C ALA A 185 0.46 -4.21 24.16
N GLY A 186 1.37 -4.17 25.15
CA GLY A 186 2.33 -5.27 25.39
C GLY A 186 3.53 -5.31 24.44
N VAL A 187 3.66 -4.35 23.52
CA VAL A 187 4.79 -4.21 22.57
C VAL A 187 5.44 -2.83 22.68
N GLY A 188 4.66 -1.79 22.96
CA GLY A 188 5.12 -0.39 23.06
C GLY A 188 5.09 0.33 21.72
N ARG A 189 5.88 1.41 21.63
CA ARG A 189 5.92 2.33 20.49
C ARG A 189 6.57 1.71 19.26
N ILE A 190 5.75 1.46 18.23
CA ILE A 190 6.24 1.17 16.89
C ILE A 190 6.37 2.50 16.13
N GLN A 191 7.56 2.77 15.59
CA GLN A 191 7.87 3.99 14.83
C GLN A 191 7.15 4.02 13.46
N ASP A 192 7.24 5.16 12.78
CA ASP A 192 6.82 5.28 11.38
C ASP A 192 7.60 4.31 10.48
N LYS A 193 6.90 3.54 9.64
CA LYS A 193 7.52 2.60 8.69
C LYS A 193 6.90 2.68 7.31
N ILE A 194 7.70 2.39 6.29
CA ILE A 194 7.25 1.99 4.96
C ILE A 194 7.71 0.54 4.77
N VAL A 195 6.77 -0.35 4.49
CA VAL A 195 6.99 -1.78 4.37
C VAL A 195 6.78 -2.22 2.93
N PHE A 196 7.75 -2.94 2.36
CA PHE A 196 7.67 -3.49 1.00
C PHE A 196 7.72 -5.00 1.00
N GLY A 197 6.65 -5.64 0.52
CA GLY A 197 6.66 -7.07 0.22
C GLY A 197 7.30 -7.40 -1.12
N ASP A 198 8.10 -8.47 -1.16
CA ASP A 198 8.86 -8.89 -2.35
C ASP A 198 8.01 -9.07 -3.61
N ALA A 199 6.82 -9.66 -3.46
CA ALA A 199 5.98 -10.03 -4.59
C ALA A 199 5.28 -8.84 -5.25
N LEU A 200 5.09 -7.73 -4.53
CA LEU A 200 4.61 -6.49 -5.14
C LEU A 200 5.61 -6.01 -6.20
N LEU A 201 6.89 -5.96 -5.84
CA LEU A 201 7.97 -5.52 -6.71
C LEU A 201 8.17 -6.50 -7.87
N GLN A 202 8.19 -7.81 -7.57
CA GLN A 202 8.26 -8.88 -8.58
C GLN A 202 7.10 -8.83 -9.59
N ALA A 203 5.89 -8.51 -9.15
CA ALA A 203 4.73 -8.40 -10.03
C ALA A 203 4.89 -7.25 -11.02
N PHE A 204 5.34 -6.09 -10.55
CA PHE A 204 5.54 -4.93 -11.42
C PHE A 204 6.70 -5.09 -12.39
N ASP A 205 7.78 -5.76 -12.00
CA ASP A 205 8.82 -6.18 -12.95
C ASP A 205 8.26 -7.14 -14.01
N THR A 206 7.51 -8.18 -13.60
CA THR A 206 6.84 -9.10 -14.53
C THR A 206 5.88 -8.40 -15.50
N LEU A 207 5.29 -7.28 -15.08
CA LEU A 207 4.38 -6.46 -15.90
C LEU A 207 5.10 -5.42 -16.79
N GLY A 208 6.44 -5.31 -16.71
CA GLY A 208 7.25 -4.40 -17.54
C GLY A 208 7.54 -3.03 -16.93
N TYR A 209 7.29 -2.86 -15.64
CA TYR A 209 7.44 -1.60 -14.88
C TYR A 209 8.53 -1.64 -13.81
N GLY A 210 9.38 -2.68 -13.77
CA GLY A 210 10.42 -2.84 -12.75
C GLY A 210 11.45 -1.70 -12.66
N ASP A 211 11.56 -0.88 -13.72
CA ASP A 211 12.36 0.33 -13.78
C ASP A 211 11.73 1.54 -13.06
N ILE A 212 10.40 1.58 -12.91
CA ILE A 212 9.64 2.72 -12.37
C ILE A 212 8.89 2.38 -11.08
N ALA A 213 8.25 1.22 -11.01
CA ALA A 213 7.32 0.86 -9.95
C ALA A 213 7.91 0.87 -8.52
N PRO A 214 9.14 0.38 -8.25
CA PRO A 214 9.71 0.45 -6.91
C PRO A 214 9.79 1.90 -6.40
N GLN A 215 10.27 2.80 -7.26
CA GLN A 215 10.39 4.22 -6.95
C GLN A 215 9.04 4.94 -6.87
N ALA A 216 8.10 4.61 -7.75
CA ALA A 216 6.76 5.21 -7.77
C ALA A 216 5.91 4.80 -6.55
N ILE A 217 5.87 3.51 -6.22
CA ILE A 217 5.12 3.01 -5.06
C ILE A 217 5.76 3.51 -3.76
N LEU A 218 7.09 3.58 -3.66
CA LEU A 218 7.75 4.13 -2.48
C LEU A 218 7.42 5.61 -2.26
N ALA A 219 7.28 6.40 -3.33
CA ALA A 219 6.82 7.78 -3.25
C ALA A 219 5.34 7.89 -2.84
N HIS A 220 4.50 6.90 -3.17
CA HIS A 220 3.11 6.79 -2.72
C HIS A 220 3.00 6.44 -1.24
N GLU A 221 3.72 5.41 -0.75
CA GLU A 221 3.75 5.07 0.68
C GLU A 221 4.32 6.23 1.53
N PHE A 222 5.33 6.94 1.01
CA PHE A 222 5.86 8.15 1.65
C PHE A 222 4.83 9.28 1.69
N ALA A 223 3.91 9.35 0.71
CA ALA A 223 2.85 10.35 0.72
C ALA A 223 1.77 10.09 1.79
N HIS A 224 1.59 8.85 2.26
CA HIS A 224 0.80 8.62 3.47
C HIS A 224 1.48 9.20 4.72
N HIS A 225 2.81 9.15 4.82
CA HIS A 225 3.55 9.85 5.88
C HIS A 225 3.40 11.36 5.84
N ILE A 226 3.29 11.95 4.64
CA ILE A 226 2.87 13.34 4.49
C ILE A 226 1.44 13.55 5.02
N GLN A 227 0.51 12.63 4.72
CA GLN A 227 -0.87 12.72 5.21
C GLN A 227 -0.98 12.54 6.73
N TYR A 228 -0.11 11.75 7.36
CA TYR A 228 -0.02 11.61 8.82
C TYR A 228 0.51 12.90 9.48
N ASP A 229 1.66 13.43 9.05
CA ASP A 229 2.24 14.70 9.56
C ASP A 229 1.27 15.88 9.37
N LEU A 230 0.55 15.91 8.24
CA LEU A 230 -0.42 16.96 7.95
C LEU A 230 -1.76 16.83 8.70
N GLY A 231 -2.06 15.71 9.35
CA GLY A 231 -3.36 15.43 9.98
C GLY A 231 -4.50 15.24 8.96
N ILE A 232 -4.19 14.61 7.82
CA ILE A 232 -5.12 14.32 6.71
C ILE A 232 -5.57 12.84 6.72
N LYS A 233 -4.71 11.94 7.19
CA LYS A 233 -4.93 10.51 7.44
C LYS A 233 -4.45 10.25 8.86
N ASP A 234 -5.16 9.44 9.65
CA ASP A 234 -4.81 9.04 11.03
C ASP A 234 -5.69 7.83 11.42
N TYR A 235 -5.20 6.94 12.29
CA TYR A 235 -5.98 5.78 12.76
C TYR A 235 -7.27 6.14 13.54
N ALA A 236 -7.42 7.36 14.05
CA ALA A 236 -8.62 7.84 14.72
C ALA A 236 -9.69 8.43 13.75
N ILE A 237 -9.34 8.66 12.47
CA ILE A 237 -10.29 9.17 11.48
C ILE A 237 -11.13 7.99 10.94
N PRO A 238 -12.47 8.04 10.99
CA PRO A 238 -13.31 6.97 10.45
C PRO A 238 -13.08 6.73 8.96
N LEU A 239 -12.84 5.46 8.60
CA LEU A 239 -12.75 5.05 7.21
C LEU A 239 -14.11 5.22 6.51
N THR A 240 -14.08 5.76 5.29
CA THR A 240 -15.24 5.90 4.41
C THR A 240 -14.78 5.74 2.96
N PRO A 241 -15.61 5.22 2.04
CA PRO A 241 -15.19 5.00 0.66
C PRO A 241 -14.66 6.27 -0.02
N ALA A 242 -15.32 7.41 0.23
CA ALA A 242 -14.89 8.72 -0.27
C ALA A 242 -13.61 9.24 0.40
N GLY A 243 -13.46 9.03 1.71
CA GLY A 243 -12.29 9.44 2.48
C GLY A 243 -11.03 8.66 2.08
N ASN A 244 -11.12 7.34 2.00
CA ASN A 244 -10.02 6.49 1.58
C ASN A 244 -9.64 6.76 0.11
N ARG A 245 -10.63 6.78 -0.81
CA ARG A 245 -10.38 7.19 -2.21
C ARG A 245 -9.67 8.53 -2.30
N ARG A 246 -10.02 9.52 -1.48
CA ARG A 246 -9.32 10.81 -1.42
C ARG A 246 -7.87 10.67 -0.97
N THR A 247 -7.56 9.90 0.08
CA THR A 247 -6.17 9.73 0.55
C THR A 247 -5.32 8.95 -0.45
N GLU A 248 -5.86 7.93 -1.11
CA GLU A 248 -5.12 7.13 -2.09
C GLU A 248 -4.82 7.96 -3.36
N LEU A 249 -5.81 8.68 -3.89
CA LEU A 249 -5.61 9.58 -5.03
C LEU A 249 -4.67 10.76 -4.71
N MET A 250 -4.71 11.27 -3.48
CA MET A 250 -3.77 12.31 -3.03
C MET A 250 -2.35 11.75 -2.89
N ALA A 251 -2.19 10.48 -2.50
CA ALA A 251 -0.88 9.83 -2.41
C ALA A 251 -0.27 9.58 -3.80
N ASP A 252 -1.08 9.15 -4.78
CA ASP A 252 -0.66 9.10 -6.20
C ASP A 252 -0.20 10.47 -6.71
N ALA A 253 -0.94 11.53 -6.37
CA ALA A 253 -0.60 12.89 -6.78
C ALA A 253 0.71 13.40 -6.13
N TYR A 254 0.89 13.20 -4.83
CA TYR A 254 2.16 13.53 -4.15
C TYR A 254 3.33 12.76 -4.76
N ALA A 255 3.17 11.45 -4.99
CA ALA A 255 4.17 10.61 -5.62
C ALA A 255 4.55 11.16 -7.00
N ALA A 256 3.56 11.36 -7.86
CA ALA A 256 3.74 11.90 -9.22
C ALA A 256 4.42 13.28 -9.22
N TYR A 257 4.10 14.18 -8.29
CA TYR A 257 4.78 15.48 -8.18
C TYR A 257 6.27 15.33 -7.82
N PHE A 258 6.60 14.48 -6.83
CA PHE A 258 8.01 14.16 -6.51
C PHE A 258 8.74 13.52 -7.69
N LEU A 259 8.10 12.56 -8.38
CA LEU A 259 8.70 11.88 -9.52
C LEU A 259 9.02 12.87 -10.65
N SER A 260 8.12 13.81 -10.92
CA SER A 260 8.20 14.76 -12.04
C SER A 260 9.11 15.97 -11.76
N HIS A 261 9.18 16.43 -10.52
CA HIS A 261 9.83 17.71 -10.20
C HIS A 261 11.36 17.64 -10.34
N ALA A 262 11.96 18.72 -10.84
CA ALA A 262 13.40 18.79 -11.14
C ALA A 262 14.34 18.77 -9.92
N GLN A 263 13.79 18.86 -8.70
CA GLN A 263 14.51 18.68 -7.42
C GLN A 263 14.15 17.33 -6.75
N GLY A 264 13.26 16.56 -7.35
CA GLY A 264 12.89 15.19 -6.95
C GLY A 264 13.55 14.18 -7.90
N ALA A 265 12.77 13.23 -8.44
CA ALA A 265 13.32 12.24 -9.36
C ALA A 265 13.52 12.74 -10.81
N ALA A 266 13.02 13.94 -11.15
CA ALA A 266 13.17 14.59 -12.46
C ALA A 266 12.81 13.69 -13.66
N MET A 267 11.77 12.86 -13.52
CA MET A 267 11.33 11.92 -14.53
C MET A 267 10.66 12.61 -15.73
N GLU A 268 11.11 12.26 -16.93
CA GLU A 268 10.45 12.58 -18.19
C GLU A 268 9.01 12.06 -18.25
N TRP A 269 8.13 12.75 -18.98
CA TRP A 269 6.69 12.42 -19.10
C TRP A 269 6.43 10.92 -19.35
N LYS A 270 7.21 10.27 -20.22
CA LYS A 270 7.04 8.83 -20.53
C LYS A 270 7.25 7.89 -19.33
N SER A 271 8.08 8.28 -18.37
CA SER A 271 8.26 7.55 -17.11
C SER A 271 7.10 7.83 -16.14
N ILE A 272 6.48 9.01 -16.23
CA ILE A 272 5.27 9.34 -15.48
C ILE A 272 4.02 8.66 -16.07
N GLU A 273 3.95 8.45 -17.40
CA GLU A 273 2.95 7.59 -18.03
C GLU A 273 3.01 6.16 -17.48
N LYS A 274 4.22 5.58 -17.35
CA LYS A 274 4.44 4.30 -16.66
C LYS A 274 4.00 4.34 -15.19
N ALA A 275 4.32 5.40 -14.45
CA ALA A 275 3.90 5.52 -13.04
C ALA A 275 2.36 5.58 -12.92
N ALA A 276 1.70 6.30 -13.84
CA ALA A 276 0.25 6.33 -13.93
C ALA A 276 -0.34 4.95 -14.23
N GLU A 277 0.29 4.14 -15.08
CA GLU A 277 -0.11 2.75 -15.36
C GLU A 277 0.10 1.82 -14.16
N VAL A 278 1.18 2.03 -13.38
CA VAL A 278 1.43 1.33 -12.10
C VAL A 278 0.30 1.63 -11.10
N PHE A 279 0.02 2.91 -10.80
CA PHE A 279 -1.04 3.29 -9.86
C PHE A 279 -2.44 2.90 -10.38
N SER A 280 -2.71 3.08 -11.68
CA SER A 280 -3.95 2.63 -12.33
C SER A 280 -4.18 1.12 -12.13
N SER A 281 -3.12 0.31 -12.19
CA SER A 281 -3.23 -1.14 -11.93
C SER A 281 -3.48 -1.50 -10.45
N LEU A 282 -3.31 -0.57 -9.51
CA LEU A 282 -3.67 -0.68 -8.10
C LEU A 282 -5.04 -0.05 -7.80
N GLY A 283 -5.76 0.44 -8.80
CA GLY A 283 -7.14 0.91 -8.67
C GLY A 283 -8.16 -0.24 -8.65
N ASP A 284 -9.33 0.02 -8.07
CA ASP A 284 -10.41 -0.97 -7.91
C ASP A 284 -11.80 -0.38 -8.24
N CYS A 285 -12.82 -1.25 -8.29
CA CYS A 285 -14.21 -0.88 -8.59
C CYS A 285 -15.14 -1.04 -7.36
N LEU A 286 -14.60 -1.04 -6.15
CA LEU A 286 -15.30 -1.34 -4.90
C LEU A 286 -15.92 -0.08 -4.28
N PHE A 287 -16.76 0.64 -5.03
CA PHE A 287 -17.28 1.96 -4.64
C PHE A 287 -17.95 2.03 -3.25
N ASP A 288 -18.54 0.94 -2.76
CA ASP A 288 -19.17 0.84 -1.44
C ASP A 288 -18.20 0.40 -0.31
N SER A 289 -16.93 0.12 -0.63
CA SER A 289 -15.90 -0.33 0.33
C SER A 289 -15.25 0.84 1.05
N GLU A 290 -15.16 0.77 2.38
CA GLU A 290 -14.41 1.72 3.20
C GLU A 290 -12.93 1.85 2.79
N LEU A 291 -12.38 0.84 2.10
CA LEU A 291 -11.02 0.81 1.55
C LEU A 291 -11.02 0.66 0.02
N HIS A 292 -11.87 1.46 -0.63
CA HIS A 292 -11.80 1.76 -2.07
C HIS A 292 -10.59 2.66 -2.35
N HIS A 293 -9.71 2.27 -3.28
CA HIS A 293 -8.49 3.03 -3.63
C HIS A 293 -8.72 4.07 -4.74
N GLY A 294 -9.96 4.24 -5.18
CA GLY A 294 -10.29 4.93 -6.43
C GLY A 294 -10.13 4.02 -7.64
N THR A 295 -10.80 4.39 -8.73
CA THR A 295 -10.78 3.57 -9.96
C THR A 295 -9.44 3.70 -10.70
N PRO A 296 -9.09 2.73 -11.57
CA PRO A 296 -7.92 2.80 -12.42
C PRO A 296 -7.79 4.11 -13.21
N THR A 297 -8.92 4.70 -13.65
CA THR A 297 -8.93 5.98 -14.37
C THR A 297 -8.65 7.16 -13.44
N GLN A 298 -9.28 7.20 -12.25
CA GLN A 298 -9.08 8.28 -11.27
C GLN A 298 -7.62 8.33 -10.79
N ARG A 299 -7.01 7.17 -10.49
CA ARG A 299 -5.58 7.06 -10.09
C ARG A 299 -4.64 7.59 -11.17
N LYS A 300 -4.93 7.26 -12.44
CA LYS A 300 -4.23 7.85 -13.60
C LYS A 300 -4.42 9.37 -13.68
N VAL A 301 -5.65 9.88 -13.59
CA VAL A 301 -5.96 11.32 -13.70
C VAL A 301 -5.28 12.14 -12.57
N ALA A 302 -5.23 11.61 -11.34
CA ALA A 302 -4.49 12.22 -10.23
C ALA A 302 -2.98 12.34 -10.51
N THR A 303 -2.39 11.28 -11.07
CA THR A 303 -0.97 11.24 -11.50
C THR A 303 -0.70 12.27 -12.59
N GLU A 304 -1.53 12.31 -13.64
CA GLU A 304 -1.38 13.24 -14.77
C GLU A 304 -1.62 14.70 -14.40
N TRP A 305 -2.46 14.98 -13.40
CA TRP A 305 -2.64 16.32 -12.85
C TRP A 305 -1.37 16.79 -12.12
N ALA A 306 -0.84 15.97 -11.23
CA ALA A 306 0.35 16.31 -10.45
C ALA A 306 1.60 16.53 -11.31
N TYR A 307 1.75 15.82 -12.43
CA TYR A 307 2.77 16.10 -13.43
C TYR A 307 2.68 17.54 -13.98
N LYS A 308 1.46 18.00 -14.30
CA LYS A 308 1.22 19.36 -14.84
C LYS A 308 1.55 20.41 -13.77
N VAL A 309 1.15 20.18 -12.52
CA VAL A 309 1.55 21.02 -11.37
C VAL A 309 3.08 21.06 -11.21
N ALA A 310 3.77 19.92 -11.27
CA ALA A 310 5.24 19.87 -11.21
C ALA A 310 5.92 20.64 -12.36
N SER A 311 5.39 20.48 -13.58
CA SER A 311 5.88 21.17 -14.79
C SER A 311 5.72 22.70 -14.70
N ASP A 312 4.59 23.17 -14.16
CA ASP A 312 4.34 24.59 -13.92
C ASP A 312 5.19 25.16 -12.77
N MET A 313 5.48 24.35 -11.73
CA MET A 313 6.34 24.77 -10.62
C MET A 313 7.84 24.73 -10.96
N GLN A 314 8.26 23.87 -11.89
CA GLN A 314 9.63 23.84 -12.40
C GLN A 314 10.06 25.21 -12.96
N GLN A 315 9.13 25.93 -13.60
CA GLN A 315 9.35 27.31 -14.08
C GLN A 315 9.54 28.33 -12.95
N ARG A 316 9.17 27.99 -11.71
CA ARG A 316 9.27 28.82 -10.50
C ARG A 316 10.42 28.42 -9.57
N GLY A 317 11.12 27.33 -9.87
CA GLY A 317 12.37 26.94 -9.22
C GLY A 317 12.28 26.47 -7.76
N HIS A 318 11.10 26.15 -7.25
CA HIS A 318 10.90 25.69 -5.88
C HIS A 318 9.88 24.54 -5.77
N ILE A 319 10.06 23.72 -4.73
CA ILE A 319 9.12 22.69 -4.31
C ILE A 319 7.94 23.37 -3.60
N LEU A 320 6.70 22.93 -3.86
CA LEU A 320 5.52 23.38 -3.12
C LEU A 320 5.52 22.81 -1.69
N PRO A 321 5.19 23.61 -0.67
CA PRO A 321 4.87 23.09 0.66
C PRO A 321 3.79 22.00 0.58
N SER A 322 3.98 20.89 1.29
CA SER A 322 3.07 19.74 1.25
C SER A 322 1.63 20.12 1.57
N ARG A 323 1.41 20.99 2.56
CA ARG A 323 0.09 21.53 2.93
C ARG A 323 -0.50 22.52 1.91
N GLU A 324 0.31 23.06 0.99
CA GLU A 324 -0.18 23.82 -0.15
C GLU A 324 -0.59 22.88 -1.29
N PHE A 325 0.25 21.88 -1.60
CA PHE A 325 -0.08 20.84 -2.57
C PHE A 325 -1.40 20.10 -2.22
N ALA A 326 -1.61 19.76 -0.95
CA ALA A 326 -2.86 19.16 -0.47
C ALA A 326 -4.11 19.99 -0.81
N LYS A 327 -4.03 21.33 -0.68
CA LYS A 327 -5.14 22.25 -0.98
C LYS A 327 -5.41 22.36 -2.47
N LEU A 328 -4.36 22.34 -3.30
CA LEU A 328 -4.49 22.31 -4.74
C LEU A 328 -5.14 21.00 -5.21
N PHE A 329 -4.74 19.87 -4.60
CA PHE A 329 -5.36 18.57 -4.87
C PHE A 329 -6.83 18.55 -4.45
N ASP A 330 -7.16 19.02 -3.23
CA ASP A 330 -8.54 19.05 -2.74
C ASP A 330 -9.46 19.96 -3.60
N ALA A 331 -8.90 21.00 -4.22
CA ALA A 331 -9.61 21.84 -5.18
C ALA A 331 -9.86 21.15 -6.54
N GLU A 332 -8.94 20.30 -7.00
CA GLU A 332 -9.09 19.52 -8.25
C GLU A 332 -9.83 18.18 -8.05
N LEU A 333 -9.90 17.64 -6.83
CA LEU A 333 -10.53 16.35 -6.54
C LEU A 333 -11.95 16.21 -7.16
N PRO A 334 -12.84 17.23 -7.17
CA PRO A 334 -14.13 17.17 -7.86
C PRO A 334 -14.06 17.07 -9.40
N SER A 335 -12.91 17.33 -10.02
CA SER A 335 -12.61 16.99 -11.42
C SER A 335 -12.03 15.58 -11.53
N ILE A 336 -11.06 15.23 -10.68
CA ILE A 336 -10.37 13.92 -10.71
C ILE A 336 -11.40 12.79 -10.60
N VAL A 337 -12.33 12.85 -9.64
CA VAL A 337 -13.31 11.77 -9.42
C VAL A 337 -14.35 11.61 -10.55
N LYS A 338 -14.48 12.59 -11.46
CA LYS A 338 -15.46 12.55 -12.57
C LYS A 338 -14.93 11.93 -13.86
N ASN A 339 -13.62 11.65 -13.95
CA ASN A 339 -12.97 11.14 -15.16
C ASN A 339 -12.44 9.72 -14.93
#